data_AF-A0A3D2BKQ8-F1
#
_entry.id   AF-A0A3D2BKQ8-F1
#
_cell.length_a   1.000
_cell.length_b   1.000
_cell.length_c   1.000
_cell.angle_alpha   90.00
_cell.angle_beta   90.00
_cell.angle_gamma   90.00
#
_symmetry.space_group_name_H-M   'P 1'
#
loop_
_entity.id
_entity.type
_entity.pdbx_description
1 polymer ?
#
loop_
_entity_poly.entity_id
_entity_poly.type
_entity_poly.pdbx_seq_one_letter_code
_entity_poly.pdbx_strand_id
1 'polypeptide(L)'
;MKVSAFIISCSLFMMSFLSFSSIAQVASDPLTKCYELTSQAPRTEIQTCLLDELKLSERQMNLIYEKSKSDLEDIDSVAVKSAIEALVSSQEHFIKFRSAECQRQSSLVMGGTGAGDVLLACEVKLNQWRAKALLDN
;
A
#
# COMPACT_ATOMS: atom_id res chain seq x y z
N MET A 1 7.22 -41.26 60.86
CA MET A 1 8.38 -40.68 60.15
C MET A 1 8.25 -41.00 58.67
N LYS A 2 8.25 -39.95 57.83
CA LYS A 2 8.56 -39.87 56.38
C LYS A 2 8.00 -40.94 55.42
N VAL A 3 6.97 -40.56 54.64
CA VAL A 3 6.66 -41.07 53.29
C VAL A 3 5.98 -39.91 52.55
N SER A 4 6.72 -39.08 51.81
CA SER A 4 7.07 -39.18 50.37
C SER A 4 6.27 -38.16 49.56
N ALA A 5 6.99 -37.13 49.13
CA ALA A 5 6.57 -36.16 48.13
C ALA A 5 6.47 -36.87 46.78
N PHE A 6 5.31 -36.80 46.11
CA PHE A 6 5.18 -36.94 44.65
C PHE A 6 3.74 -36.62 44.20
N ILE A 7 3.27 -35.39 44.42
CA ILE A 7 2.10 -34.85 43.69
C ILE A 7 2.38 -33.38 43.37
N ILE A 8 3.33 -33.15 42.47
CA ILE A 8 3.51 -31.85 41.78
C ILE A 8 3.70 -32.19 40.30
N SER A 9 2.62 -32.49 39.60
CA SER A 9 2.59 -32.55 38.14
C SER A 9 1.13 -32.63 37.69
N CYS A 10 0.54 -31.49 37.30
CA CYS A 10 -0.51 -31.38 36.27
C CYS A 10 -1.25 -30.02 36.21
N SER A 11 -0.78 -28.96 36.88
CA SER A 11 -1.55 -27.70 36.97
C SER A 11 -0.93 -26.47 36.30
N LEU A 12 -0.06 -26.64 35.29
CA LEU A 12 0.56 -25.50 34.58
C LEU A 12 0.56 -25.67 33.06
N PHE A 13 -0.61 -25.93 32.47
CA PHE A 13 -0.77 -25.82 31.01
C PHE A 13 -2.18 -25.32 30.66
N MET A 14 -2.56 -24.14 31.13
CA MET A 14 -3.91 -23.60 30.88
C MET A 14 -4.01 -22.07 30.85
N MET A 15 -2.94 -21.33 30.54
CA MET A 15 -3.02 -19.87 30.33
C MET A 15 -1.79 -19.41 29.55
N SER A 16 -1.80 -19.48 28.22
CA SER A 16 -0.93 -18.68 27.32
C SER A 16 -1.27 -18.95 25.85
N PHE A 17 -2.54 -18.76 25.46
CA PHE A 17 -2.85 -18.40 24.08
C PHE A 17 -3.33 -16.95 24.10
N LEU A 18 -2.38 -16.02 24.32
CA LEU A 18 -2.59 -14.64 23.93
C LEU A 18 -2.63 -14.65 22.40
N SER A 19 -3.84 -14.67 21.86
CA SER A 19 -4.11 -14.44 20.44
C SER A 19 -3.44 -13.13 20.06
N PHE A 20 -2.29 -13.21 19.39
CA PHE A 20 -1.74 -12.10 18.63
C PHE A 20 -2.74 -11.85 17.49
N SER A 21 -3.76 -11.04 17.77
CA SER A 21 -4.54 -10.39 16.73
C SER A 21 -3.60 -9.42 16.04
N SER A 22 -2.89 -9.89 15.02
CA SER A 22 -2.27 -9.00 14.05
C SER A 22 -3.40 -8.20 13.41
N ILE A 23 -3.65 -6.99 13.91
CA ILE A 23 -4.35 -5.98 13.15
C ILE A 23 -3.41 -5.69 11.98
N ALA A 24 -3.58 -6.43 10.89
CA ALA A 24 -3.08 -6.00 9.61
C ALA A 24 -3.71 -4.64 9.39
N GLN A 25 -2.91 -3.58 9.51
CA GLN A 25 -3.32 -2.23 9.20
C GLN A 25 -3.56 -2.22 7.69
N VAL A 26 -4.78 -2.62 7.29
CA VAL A 26 -5.25 -2.49 5.91
C VAL A 26 -5.14 -1.00 5.63
N ALA A 27 -4.19 -0.62 4.77
CA ALA A 27 -4.16 0.73 4.23
C ALA A 27 -5.57 0.97 3.68
N SER A 28 -6.31 1.90 4.30
CA SER A 28 -7.72 2.06 4.01
C SER A 28 -7.87 2.37 2.53
N ASP A 29 -8.81 1.68 1.89
CA ASP A 29 -9.19 1.94 0.51
C ASP A 29 -9.41 3.46 0.31
N PRO A 30 -8.68 4.14 -0.59
CA PRO A 30 -8.74 5.61 -0.72
C PRO A 30 -10.16 6.13 -0.97
N LEU A 31 -10.96 5.35 -1.70
CA LEU A 31 -12.36 5.68 -1.95
C LEU A 31 -13.19 5.64 -0.67
N THR A 32 -13.10 4.55 0.09
CA THR A 32 -13.75 4.41 1.41
C THR A 32 -13.33 5.52 2.37
N LYS A 33 -12.02 5.81 2.44
CA LYS A 33 -11.48 6.92 3.24
C LYS A 33 -12.15 8.25 2.89
N CYS A 34 -12.22 8.59 1.60
CA CYS A 34 -12.83 9.84 1.17
C CYS A 34 -14.34 9.88 1.42
N TYR A 35 -15.06 8.77 1.21
CA TYR A 35 -16.49 8.70 1.54
C TYR A 35 -16.77 8.92 3.04
N GLU A 36 -15.94 8.36 3.92
CA GLU A 36 -16.09 8.54 5.37
C GLU A 36 -15.83 10.00 5.79
N LEU A 37 -14.74 10.60 5.28
CA LEU A 37 -14.36 11.98 5.58
C LEU A 37 -15.38 13.02 5.11
N THR A 38 -16.09 12.74 4.01
CA THR A 38 -17.04 13.68 3.40
C THR A 38 -18.49 13.24 3.55
N SER A 39 -18.80 12.37 4.51
CA SER A 39 -20.13 11.75 4.68
C SER A 39 -21.29 12.75 4.87
N GLN A 40 -21.01 13.98 5.30
CA GLN A 40 -22.00 15.06 5.47
C GLN A 40 -21.82 16.20 4.44
N ALA A 41 -20.94 16.03 3.46
CA ALA A 41 -20.55 17.08 2.53
C ALA A 41 -21.11 16.83 1.11
N PRO A 42 -21.13 17.86 0.24
CA PRO A 42 -21.55 17.70 -1.15
C PRO A 42 -20.69 16.67 -1.89
N ARG A 43 -21.27 16.01 -2.90
CA ARG A 43 -20.60 14.97 -3.70
C ARG A 43 -19.27 15.41 -4.32
N THR A 44 -19.11 16.72 -4.58
CA THR A 44 -17.89 17.33 -5.10
C THR A 44 -16.71 17.21 -4.14
N GLU A 45 -16.94 17.17 -2.83
CA GLU A 45 -15.87 17.05 -1.82
C GLU A 45 -15.17 15.70 -1.87
N ILE A 46 -15.87 14.62 -2.25
CA ILE A 46 -15.26 13.31 -2.45
C ILE A 46 -14.20 13.38 -3.56
N GLN A 47 -14.53 14.06 -4.67
CA GLN A 47 -13.61 14.18 -5.79
C GLN A 47 -12.39 15.04 -5.42
N THR A 48 -12.59 16.14 -4.67
CA THR A 48 -11.49 16.94 -4.13
C THR A 48 -10.57 16.09 -3.25
N CYS A 49 -11.14 15.32 -2.31
CA CYS A 49 -10.37 14.41 -1.46
C CYS A 49 -9.53 13.41 -2.28
N LEU A 50 -10.14 12.78 -3.30
CA LEU A 50 -9.43 11.81 -4.15
C LEU A 50 -8.30 12.44 -4.97
N LEU A 51 -8.49 13.67 -5.46
CA LEU A 51 -7.43 14.41 -6.16
C LEU A 51 -6.26 14.76 -5.23
N ASP A 52 -6.55 15.14 -3.98
CA ASP A 52 -5.51 15.42 -2.98
C ASP A 52 -4.74 14.16 -2.60
N GLU A 53 -5.44 13.03 -2.41
CA GLU A 53 -4.80 11.72 -2.17
C GLU A 53 -3.97 11.28 -3.38
N LEU A 54 -4.44 11.52 -4.61
CA LEU A 54 -3.66 11.24 -5.82
C LEU A 54 -2.36 12.04 -5.82
N LYS A 55 -2.44 13.36 -5.65
CA LYS A 55 -1.26 14.24 -5.60
C LYS A 55 -0.30 13.87 -4.47
N LEU A 56 -0.81 13.43 -3.33
CA LEU A 56 0.02 12.95 -2.22
C LEU A 56 0.72 11.64 -2.61
N SER A 57 -0.02 10.65 -3.11
CA SER A 57 0.52 9.34 -3.48
C SER A 57 1.56 9.42 -4.60
N GLU A 58 1.36 10.31 -5.58
CA GLU A 58 2.33 10.55 -6.67
C GLU A 58 3.64 11.14 -6.14
N ARG A 59 3.56 12.14 -5.25
CA ARG A 59 4.75 12.71 -4.62
C ARG A 59 5.50 11.66 -3.81
N GLN A 60 4.78 10.86 -3.03
CA GLN A 60 5.38 9.79 -2.23
C GLN A 60 6.06 8.74 -3.12
N MET A 61 5.39 8.25 -4.15
CA MET A 61 5.96 7.29 -5.09
C MET A 61 7.23 7.84 -5.77
N ASN A 62 7.20 9.10 -6.23
CA ASN A 62 8.36 9.70 -6.89
C ASN A 62 9.53 9.89 -5.94
N LEU A 63 9.28 10.32 -4.69
CA LEU A 63 10.34 10.41 -3.67
C LEU A 63 11.00 9.05 -3.41
N ILE A 64 10.21 7.98 -3.33
CA ILE A 64 10.74 6.62 -3.15
C ILE A 64 11.49 6.14 -4.40
N TYR A 65 11.00 6.45 -5.60
CA TYR A 65 11.69 6.12 -6.84
C TYR A 65 13.08 6.79 -6.92
N GLU A 66 13.15 8.09 -6.63
CA GLU A 66 14.44 8.81 -6.61
C GLU A 66 15.37 8.27 -5.53
N LYS A 67 14.83 7.90 -4.36
CA LYS A 67 15.62 7.21 -3.32
C LYS A 67 16.16 5.87 -3.82
N SER A 68 15.33 5.02 -4.42
CA SER A 68 15.74 3.73 -4.97
C SER A 68 16.85 3.88 -6.02
N LYS A 69 16.74 4.90 -6.87
CA LYS A 69 17.80 5.25 -7.83
C LYS A 69 19.09 5.69 -7.15
N SER A 70 19.01 6.57 -6.13
CA SER A 70 20.18 7.00 -5.35
C SER A 70 20.85 5.82 -4.63
N ASP A 71 20.06 4.91 -4.05
CA ASP A 71 20.58 3.73 -3.34
C ASP A 71 21.34 2.80 -4.31
N LEU A 72 20.94 2.72 -5.59
CA LEU A 72 21.69 2.02 -6.62
C LEU A 72 22.99 2.75 -7.02
N GLU A 73 22.97 4.08 -7.08
CA GLU A 73 24.14 4.90 -7.42
C GLU A 73 25.26 4.78 -6.37
N ASP A 74 24.92 4.51 -5.11
CA ASP A 74 25.87 4.33 -4.00
C ASP A 74 26.57 2.95 -4.02
N ILE A 75 26.19 2.03 -4.91
CA ILE A 75 26.79 0.69 -5.01
C ILE A 75 28.09 0.76 -5.83
N ASP A 76 29.20 0.27 -5.27
CA ASP A 76 30.47 0.13 -6.01
C ASP A 76 30.47 -1.11 -6.91
N SER A 77 29.78 -1.03 -8.05
CA SER A 77 29.68 -2.11 -9.03
C SER A 77 29.54 -1.61 -10.46
N VAL A 78 30.21 -2.29 -11.39
CA VAL A 78 30.06 -2.06 -12.84
C VAL A 78 28.64 -2.33 -13.35
N ALA A 79 27.82 -3.08 -12.59
CA ALA A 79 26.44 -3.40 -12.94
C ALA A 79 25.44 -2.29 -12.57
N VAL A 80 25.84 -1.24 -11.86
CA VAL A 80 24.93 -0.16 -11.42
C VAL A 80 24.19 0.49 -12.59
N LYS A 81 24.90 0.73 -13.70
CA LYS A 81 24.29 1.37 -14.87
C LYS A 81 23.10 0.57 -15.41
N SER A 82 23.24 -0.74 -15.59
CA SER A 82 22.16 -1.58 -16.11
C SER A 82 21.02 -1.73 -15.10
N ALA A 83 21.31 -1.75 -13.79
CA ALA A 83 20.29 -1.78 -12.75
C ALA A 83 19.45 -0.49 -12.75
N ILE A 84 20.08 0.69 -12.87
CA ILE A 84 19.37 1.96 -12.98
C ILE A 84 18.52 2.01 -14.26
N GLU A 85 19.07 1.59 -15.41
CA GLU A 85 18.31 1.51 -16.68
C GLU A 85 17.08 0.61 -16.54
N ALA A 86 17.20 -0.53 -15.84
CA ALA A 86 16.09 -1.43 -15.56
C ALA A 86 15.05 -0.79 -14.61
N LEU A 87 15.48 -0.05 -13.58
CA LEU A 87 14.60 0.69 -12.69
C LEU A 87 13.79 1.76 -13.45
N VAL A 88 14.44 2.55 -14.31
CA VAL A 88 13.77 3.54 -15.16
C VAL A 88 12.73 2.87 -16.05
N SER A 89 13.12 1.83 -16.79
CA SER A 89 12.21 1.10 -17.69
C SER A 89 11.04 0.47 -16.93
N SER A 90 11.30 -0.10 -15.75
CA SER A 90 10.27 -0.66 -14.88
C SER A 90 9.26 0.40 -14.44
N GLN A 91 9.73 1.60 -14.06
CA GLN A 91 8.87 2.70 -13.64
C GLN A 91 8.00 3.23 -14.79
N GLU A 92 8.56 3.39 -15.99
CA GLU A 92 7.81 3.80 -17.17
C GLU A 92 6.69 2.80 -17.52
N HIS A 93 6.99 1.51 -17.50
CA HIS A 93 5.99 0.46 -17.75
C HIS A 93 4.93 0.42 -16.66
N PHE A 94 5.31 0.63 -15.40
CA PHE A 94 4.36 0.74 -14.30
C PHE A 94 3.36 1.87 -14.51
N ILE A 95 3.82 3.07 -14.92
CA ILE A 95 2.91 4.21 -15.16
C ILE A 95 1.89 3.89 -16.25
N LYS A 96 2.33 3.25 -17.36
CA LYS A 96 1.45 2.81 -18.44
C LYS A 96 0.43 1.77 -17.96
N PHE A 97 0.89 0.79 -17.19
CA PHE A 97 0.03 -0.23 -16.57
C PHE A 97 -1.01 0.42 -15.65
N ARG A 98 -0.58 1.32 -14.75
CA ARG A 98 -1.45 2.03 -13.81
C ARG A 98 -2.61 2.70 -14.53
N SER A 99 -2.32 3.53 -15.53
CA SER A 99 -3.38 4.25 -16.25
C SER A 99 -4.30 3.31 -17.01
N ALA A 100 -3.78 2.27 -17.67
CA ALA A 100 -4.58 1.31 -18.41
C ALA A 100 -5.50 0.49 -17.49
N GLU A 101 -4.98 0.01 -16.36
CA GLU A 101 -5.73 -0.80 -15.40
C GLU A 101 -6.79 0.04 -14.68
N CYS A 102 -6.46 1.27 -14.28
CA CYS A 102 -7.42 2.15 -13.63
C CYS A 102 -8.53 2.61 -14.58
N GLN A 103 -8.21 2.81 -15.87
CA GLN A 103 -9.24 3.03 -16.89
C GLN A 103 -10.15 1.80 -17.06
N ARG A 104 -9.59 0.58 -17.07
CA ARG A 104 -10.37 -0.66 -17.13
C ARG A 104 -11.34 -0.76 -15.95
N GLN A 105 -10.88 -0.52 -14.73
CA GLN A 105 -11.73 -0.55 -13.52
C GLN A 105 -12.81 0.55 -13.55
N SER A 106 -12.45 1.77 -13.92
CA SER A 106 -13.39 2.89 -14.09
C SER A 106 -14.48 2.56 -15.13
N SER A 107 -14.12 1.85 -16.19
CA SER A 107 -15.08 1.49 -17.25
C SER A 107 -16.10 0.44 -16.79
N LEU A 108 -15.80 -0.36 -15.76
CA LEU A 108 -16.75 -1.35 -15.22
C LEU A 108 -17.97 -0.71 -14.55
N VAL A 109 -17.85 0.55 -14.11
CA VAL A 109 -18.97 1.29 -13.49
C VAL A 109 -19.75 2.14 -14.50
N MET A 110 -19.49 1.96 -15.81
CA MET A 110 -20.32 2.47 -16.92
C MET A 110 -20.51 4.00 -16.97
N GLY A 111 -19.56 4.76 -16.41
CA GLY A 111 -19.52 6.23 -16.48
C GLY A 111 -20.09 6.95 -15.25
N GLY A 112 -20.41 8.23 -15.42
CA GLY A 112 -20.84 9.12 -14.33
C GLY A 112 -19.73 9.46 -13.34
N THR A 113 -20.08 10.13 -12.24
CA THR A 113 -19.10 10.59 -11.23
C THR A 113 -18.45 9.42 -10.49
N GLY A 114 -19.16 8.29 -10.33
CA GLY A 114 -18.60 7.07 -9.74
C GLY A 114 -17.43 6.49 -10.55
N ALA A 115 -17.45 6.61 -11.88
CA ALA A 115 -16.32 6.21 -12.73
C ALA A 115 -15.07 7.04 -12.46
N GLY A 116 -15.23 8.36 -12.28
CA GLY A 116 -14.14 9.25 -11.93
C GLY A 116 -13.54 8.91 -10.56
N ASP A 117 -14.38 8.63 -9.58
CA ASP A 117 -13.93 8.24 -8.24
C ASP A 117 -13.11 6.93 -8.27
N VAL A 118 -13.61 5.90 -8.98
CA VAL A 118 -12.93 4.62 -9.12
C VAL A 118 -11.58 4.77 -9.83
N LEU A 119 -11.53 5.61 -10.88
CA LEU A 119 -10.28 5.92 -11.59
C LEU A 119 -9.23 6.48 -10.62
N LEU A 120 -9.57 7.57 -9.91
CA LEU A 120 -8.65 8.25 -9.01
C LEU A 120 -8.21 7.35 -7.86
N ALA A 121 -9.15 6.64 -7.22
CA ALA A 121 -8.85 5.74 -6.12
C ALA A 121 -7.94 4.58 -6.55
N CYS A 122 -8.13 4.04 -7.76
CA CYS A 122 -7.24 3.02 -8.32
C CYS A 122 -5.82 3.56 -8.51
N GLU A 123 -5.65 4.77 -9.06
CA GLU A 123 -4.33 5.35 -9.25
C GLU A 123 -3.60 5.57 -7.93
N VAL A 124 -4.31 6.06 -6.89
CA VAL A 124 -3.77 6.17 -5.53
C VAL A 124 -3.26 4.83 -5.02
N LYS A 125 -4.08 3.77 -5.11
CA LYS A 125 -3.70 2.42 -4.65
C LYS A 125 -2.46 1.90 -5.35
N LEU A 126 -2.41 2.03 -6.68
CA LEU A 126 -1.27 1.54 -7.44
C LEU A 126 0.00 2.35 -7.18
N ASN A 127 -0.11 3.66 -6.96
CA ASN A 127 1.04 4.49 -6.52
C ASN A 127 1.58 4.02 -5.17
N GLN A 128 0.69 3.79 -4.20
CA GLN A 128 1.05 3.27 -2.88
C GLN A 128 1.68 1.87 -2.96
N TRP A 129 1.11 0.98 -3.77
CA TRP A 129 1.67 -0.34 -4.04
C TRP A 129 3.07 -0.25 -4.65
N ARG A 130 3.29 0.63 -5.64
CA ARG A 130 4.59 0.80 -6.28
C ARG A 130 5.62 1.37 -5.32
N ALA A 131 5.25 2.38 -4.53
CA ALA A 131 6.12 2.93 -3.50
C ALA A 131 6.56 1.84 -2.50
N LYS A 132 5.62 1.00 -2.05
CA LYS A 132 5.95 -0.14 -1.18
C LYS A 132 6.87 -1.14 -1.88
N ALA A 133 6.58 -1.52 -3.12
CA ALA A 133 7.39 -2.46 -3.89
C ALA A 133 8.83 -1.95 -4.11
N LEU A 134 9.03 -0.64 -4.22
CA LEU A 134 10.36 -0.04 -4.34
C LEU A 134 11.12 0.03 -3.01
N LEU A 135 10.41 0.13 -1.88
CA LEU A 135 11.00 0.10 -0.53
C LEU A 135 11.41 -1.30 -0.07
N ASP A 136 10.68 -2.32 -0.52
CA ASP A 136 10.90 -3.70 -0.09
C ASP A 136 12.03 -4.42 -0.89
N ASN A 137 12.68 -3.75 -1.85
CA ASN A 137 13.77 -4.29 -2.69
C ASN A 137 15.16 -4.03 -2.10
#